data_AF-A0A6B2S1L9-F1
#
_entry.id   AF-A0A6B2S1L9-F1
#
_cell.length_a   1.000
_cell.length_b   1.000
_cell.length_c   1.000
_cell.angle_alpha   90.00
_cell.angle_beta   90.00
_cell.angle_gamma   90.00
#
_symmetry.space_group_name_H-M   'P 1'
#
loop_
_entity.id
_entity.type
_entity.pdbx_description
1 polymer ?
#
loop_
_entity_poly.entity_id
_entity_poly.type
_entity_poly.pdbx_seq_one_letter_code
_entity_poly.pdbx_strand_id
1 'polypeptide(L)'
;YELGGDASFTLTELAAAISAAAGKQVAYADLPVTDFAQVLAAAGLPAELAEVLADADRGMSRGEMYTDSGDLHRLIGRPPVTLAEALAGALQH
;
A
#
# COMPACT_ATOMS: atom_id res chain seq x y z
N TYR A 1 -17.24 -1.64 12.03
CA TYR A 1 -16.15 -2.60 11.82
C TYR A 1 -15.04 -1.88 11.08
N GLU A 2 -13.81 -1.93 11.59
CA GLU A 2 -12.62 -1.39 10.94
C GLU A 2 -11.90 -2.53 10.20
N LEU A 3 -12.11 -2.63 8.88
CA LEU A 3 -11.78 -3.82 8.11
C LEU A 3 -10.34 -3.77 7.55
N GLY A 4 -9.36 -4.04 8.41
CA GLY A 4 -7.94 -4.18 8.02
C GLY A 4 -7.41 -5.61 8.12
N GLY A 5 -6.20 -5.83 7.62
CA GLY A 5 -5.47 -7.09 7.77
C GLY A 5 -4.98 -7.31 9.21
N ASP A 6 -4.54 -8.53 9.52
CA ASP A 6 -4.04 -8.89 10.86
C ASP A 6 -2.65 -8.31 11.16
N ALA A 7 -1.91 -7.91 10.13
CA ALA A 7 -0.59 -7.30 10.25
C ALA A 7 -0.53 -6.03 9.40
N SER A 8 -0.04 -4.94 9.98
CA SER A 8 0.28 -3.70 9.27
C SER A 8 1.67 -3.79 8.66
N PHE A 9 1.93 -2.93 7.66
CA PHE A 9 3.23 -2.77 7.04
C PHE A 9 3.41 -1.32 6.56
N THR A 10 4.65 -0.90 6.45
CA THR A 10 5.07 0.38 5.88
C THR A 10 5.35 0.25 4.38
N LEU A 11 5.40 1.39 3.67
CA LEU A 11 5.81 1.39 2.25
C LEU A 11 7.25 0.91 2.03
N THR A 12 8.13 1.11 3.03
CA THR A 12 9.48 0.54 3.03
C THR A 12 9.46 -0.99 3.06
N GLU A 13 8.62 -1.58 3.92
CA GLU A 13 8.45 -3.04 3.98
C GLU A 13 7.79 -3.59 2.72
N LEU A 14 6.83 -2.86 2.14
CA LEU A 14 6.25 -3.18 0.83
C LEU A 14 7.32 -3.22 -0.26
N ALA A 15 8.17 -2.20 -0.37
CA ALA A 15 9.25 -2.15 -1.34
C ALA A 15 10.26 -3.30 -1.15
N ALA A 16 10.58 -3.64 0.10
CA ALA A 16 11.43 -4.78 0.43
C ALA A 16 10.78 -6.12 0.02
N ALA A 17 9.49 -6.29 0.28
CA ALA A 17 8.74 -7.49 -0.09
C ALA A 17 8.63 -7.65 -1.62
N ILE A 18 8.39 -6.56 -2.35
CA ILE A 18 8.42 -6.55 -3.83
C ILE A 18 9.82 -6.91 -4.31
N SER A 19 10.88 -6.36 -3.72
CA SER A 19 12.25 -6.66 -4.11
C SER A 19 12.58 -8.15 -3.96
N ALA A 20 12.18 -8.73 -2.84
CA ALA A 20 12.37 -10.15 -2.56
C ALA A 20 11.60 -11.03 -3.56
N ALA A 21 10.36 -10.67 -3.89
CA ALA A 21 9.52 -11.44 -4.79
C ALA A 21 9.92 -11.30 -6.28
N ALA A 22 10.34 -10.11 -6.71
CA ALA A 22 10.71 -9.83 -8.10
C ALA A 22 12.20 -10.11 -8.42
N GLY A 23 13.05 -10.34 -7.42
CA GLY A 23 14.49 -10.54 -7.59
C GLY A 23 15.23 -9.29 -8.09
N LYS A 24 14.61 -8.11 -7.99
CA LYS A 24 15.17 -6.82 -8.42
C LYS A 24 15.00 -5.81 -7.30
N GLN A 25 16.02 -5.00 -7.04
CA GLN A 25 15.95 -3.96 -6.02
C GLN A 25 14.89 -2.91 -6.37
N VAL A 26 13.95 -2.73 -5.44
CA VAL A 26 12.92 -1.68 -5.41
C VAL A 26 13.08 -0.92 -4.10
N ALA A 27 13.17 0.41 -4.19
CA ALA A 27 13.28 1.28 -3.01
C ALA A 27 12.00 2.10 -2.86
N TYR A 28 11.59 2.32 -1.60
CA TYR A 28 10.60 3.34 -1.28
C TYR A 28 11.25 4.72 -1.35
N ALA A 29 10.60 5.66 -2.03
CA ALA A 29 10.98 7.06 -2.07
C ALA A 29 9.83 7.88 -1.49
N ASP A 30 10.06 8.43 -0.29
CA ASP A 30 9.12 9.31 0.38
C ASP A 30 9.19 10.71 -0.25
N LEU A 31 8.07 11.19 -0.80
CA LEU A 31 8.01 12.45 -1.54
C LEU A 31 7.01 13.41 -0.90
N PRO A 32 7.25 14.73 -0.99
CA PRO A 32 6.20 15.70 -0.72
C PRO A 32 4.96 15.42 -1.60
N VAL A 33 3.77 15.63 -1.06
CA VAL A 33 2.49 15.36 -1.74
C VAL A 33 2.42 15.99 -3.13
N THR A 34 2.88 17.23 -3.27
CA THR A 34 2.93 17.95 -4.55
C THR A 34 3.80 17.25 -5.58
N ASP A 35 4.94 16.70 -5.13
CA ASP A 35 5.91 16.05 -6.00
C ASP A 35 5.39 14.66 -6.37
N PHE A 36 4.77 13.94 -5.42
CA PHE A 36 4.15 12.65 -5.70
C PHE A 36 3.00 12.75 -6.71
N ALA A 37 2.11 13.75 -6.58
CA ALA A 37 1.06 14.00 -7.56
C ALA A 37 1.64 14.28 -8.96
N GLN A 38 2.73 15.03 -9.06
CA GLN A 38 3.41 15.28 -10.35
C GLN A 38 4.01 14.01 -10.94
N VAL A 39 4.63 13.14 -10.13
CA VAL A 39 5.14 11.85 -10.59
C VAL A 39 4.00 10.97 -11.14
N LEU A 40 2.88 10.89 -10.43
CA LEU A 40 1.70 10.13 -10.86
C LEU A 40 1.11 10.67 -12.17
N ALA A 41 0.98 12.00 -12.29
CA ALA A 41 0.50 12.63 -13.53
C ALA A 41 1.47 12.38 -14.71
N ALA A 42 2.78 12.47 -14.47
CA ALA A 42 3.80 12.15 -15.48
C ALA A 42 3.78 10.67 -15.90
N ALA A 43 3.34 9.77 -15.01
CA ALA A 43 3.11 8.36 -15.32
C ALA A 43 1.80 8.10 -16.10
N GLY A 44 1.04 9.15 -16.41
CA GLY A 44 -0.15 9.09 -17.28
C GLY A 44 -1.49 9.08 -16.54
N LEU A 45 -1.51 9.30 -15.22
CA LEU A 45 -2.78 9.44 -14.50
C LEU A 45 -3.43 10.81 -14.79
N PRO A 46 -4.77 10.89 -14.84
CA PRO A 46 -5.48 12.17 -14.80
C PRO A 46 -5.07 12.99 -13.57
N ALA A 47 -4.94 14.29 -13.72
CA ALA A 47 -4.44 15.18 -12.66
C ALA A 47 -5.27 15.08 -11.38
N GLU A 48 -6.59 15.04 -11.50
CA GLU A 48 -7.50 14.94 -10.36
C GLU A 48 -7.31 13.62 -9.61
N LEU A 49 -7.03 12.53 -10.32
CA LEU A 49 -6.75 11.23 -9.70
C LEU A 49 -5.38 11.22 -9.01
N ALA A 50 -4.37 11.85 -9.62
CA ALA A 50 -3.04 11.97 -9.03
C ALA A 50 -3.08 12.73 -7.69
N GLU A 51 -3.83 13.83 -7.62
CA GLU A 51 -4.04 14.60 -6.38
C GLU A 51 -4.75 13.79 -5.30
N VAL A 52 -5.80 13.04 -5.66
CA VAL A 52 -6.52 12.17 -4.71
C VAL A 52 -5.60 11.10 -4.12
N LEU A 53 -4.78 10.46 -4.95
CA LEU A 53 -3.84 9.43 -4.49
C LEU A 53 -2.73 10.02 -3.61
N ALA A 54 -2.22 11.20 -3.96
CA ALA A 54 -1.20 11.86 -3.15
C ALA A 54 -1.76 12.33 -1.79
N ASP A 55 -3.02 12.77 -1.74
CA ASP A 55 -3.67 13.08 -0.47
C ASP A 55 -3.96 11.82 0.38
N ALA A 56 -4.34 10.72 -0.26
CA ALA A 56 -4.51 9.44 0.43
C ALA A 56 -3.20 8.96 1.07
N ASP A 57 -2.07 9.10 0.38
CA ASP A 57 -0.74 8.81 0.92
C ASP A 57 -0.41 9.69 2.13
N ARG A 58 -0.76 10.98 2.06
CA ARG A 58 -0.66 11.91 3.20
C ARG A 58 -1.51 11.46 4.39
N GLY A 59 -2.71 10.92 4.15
CA GLY A 59 -3.55 10.35 5.21
C GLY A 59 -2.94 9.10 5.83
N MET A 60 -2.40 8.22 4.99
CA MET A 60 -1.71 7.01 5.41
C MET A 60 -0.51 7.31 6.31
N SER A 61 0.29 8.34 6.00
CA SER A 61 1.42 8.75 6.85
C SER A 61 1.02 9.29 8.22
N ARG A 62 -0.25 9.71 8.39
CA ARG A 62 -0.86 10.07 9.68
C ARG A 62 -1.53 8.88 10.40
N GLY A 63 -1.47 7.68 9.82
CA GLY A 63 -2.10 6.48 10.37
C GLY A 63 -3.59 6.35 10.08
N GLU A 64 -4.16 7.12 9.16
CA GLU A 64 -5.60 7.08 8.88
C GLU A 64 -6.08 5.76 8.24
N MET A 65 -5.15 4.94 7.73
CA MET A 65 -5.43 3.59 7.23
C MET A 65 -5.00 2.48 8.19
N TYR A 66 -4.48 2.82 9.38
CA TYR A 66 -4.06 1.83 10.36
C TYR A 66 -5.25 1.32 11.18
N THR A 67 -5.32 0.00 11.34
CA THR A 67 -6.20 -0.62 12.32
C THR A 67 -5.58 -1.93 12.81
N ASP A 68 -5.77 -2.22 14.09
CA ASP A 68 -5.42 -3.48 14.76
C ASP A 68 -6.67 -4.18 15.33
N SER A 69 -7.86 -3.81 14.84
CA SER A 69 -9.15 -4.26 15.38
C SER A 69 -9.40 -5.77 15.29
N GLY A 70 -8.77 -6.44 14.32
CA GLY A 70 -9.08 -7.83 13.94
C GLY A 70 -10.52 -8.04 13.47
N ASP A 71 -11.25 -6.98 13.14
CA ASP A 71 -12.66 -7.05 12.74
C ASP A 71 -12.84 -7.87 11.47
N LEU A 72 -11.93 -7.71 10.48
CA LEU A 72 -12.01 -8.44 9.23
C LEU A 72 -11.89 -9.95 9.45
N HIS A 73 -10.86 -10.40 10.19
CA HIS A 73 -10.66 -11.81 10.52
C HIS A 73 -11.90 -12.39 11.19
N ARG A 74 -12.41 -11.73 12.24
CA ARG A 74 -13.61 -12.17 12.96
C ARG A 74 -14.83 -12.22 12.05
N LEU A 75 -14.99 -11.25 11.16
CA LEU A 75 -16.12 -11.17 10.23
C LEU A 75 -16.09 -12.29 9.19
N ILE A 76 -14.92 -12.63 8.64
CA ILE A 76 -14.79 -13.63 7.57
C ILE A 76 -14.49 -15.04 8.09
N GLY A 77 -14.22 -15.21 9.39
CA GLY A 77 -13.99 -16.51 10.04
C GLY A 77 -12.66 -17.20 9.68
N ARG A 78 -11.71 -16.46 9.10
CA ARG A 78 -10.37 -16.93 8.72
C ARG A 78 -9.38 -15.77 8.72
N PRO A 79 -8.06 -16.04 8.77
CA PRO A 79 -7.05 -15.01 8.56
C PRO A 79 -7.24 -14.28 7.20
N PRO A 80 -7.12 -12.94 7.15
CA PRO A 80 -6.99 -12.18 5.91
C PRO A 80 -5.74 -12.59 5.14
N VAL A 81 -5.74 -12.31 3.83
CA VAL A 81 -4.57 -12.54 2.96
C VAL A 81 -3.42 -11.65 3.43
N THR A 82 -2.24 -12.23 3.60
CA THR A 82 -1.02 -11.52 3.98
C THR A 82 -0.44 -10.74 2.80
N LEU A 83 0.43 -9.75 3.08
CA LEU A 83 1.15 -9.03 2.02
C LEU A 83 1.95 -9.96 1.11
N ALA A 84 2.62 -10.97 1.68
CA ALA A 84 3.42 -11.93 0.93
C ALA A 84 2.56 -12.78 -0.02
N GLU A 85 1.40 -13.27 0.45
CA GLU A 85 0.46 -14.02 -0.39
C GLU A 85 -0.12 -13.15 -1.52
N ALA A 86 -0.45 -11.88 -1.23
CA ALA A 86 -0.94 -10.94 -2.22
C ALA A 86 0.10 -10.67 -3.32
N LEU A 87 1.37 -10.43 -2.94
CA LEU A 87 2.46 -10.21 -3.89
C LEU A 87 2.77 -11.46 -4.72
N ALA A 88 2.73 -12.65 -4.10
CA ALA A 88 2.91 -13.91 -4.81
C ALA A 88 1.84 -14.10 -5.90
N GLY A 89 0.58 -13.73 -5.64
CA GLY A 89 -0.48 -13.76 -6.64
C GLY A 89 -0.33 -12.70 -7.74
N ALA A 90 0.10 -11.49 -7.38
CA ALA A 90 0.24 -10.38 -8.31
C ALA A 90 1.40 -10.55 -9.31
N LEU A 91 2.48 -11.25 -8.92
CA LEU A 91 3.70 -11.42 -9.71
C LEU A 91 3.73 -12.72 -10.54
N GLN A 92 2.62 -13.45 -10.61
CA GLN A 92 2.50 -14.70 -11.37
C GLN A 92 2.20 -14.52 -12.88
N HIS A 93 2.23 -13.29 -13.38
CA HIS A 93 1.93 -12.92 -14.78
C HIS A 93 2.97 -11.93 -15.32
#